data_AF-A0A9E0DCL6-F1
#
_entry.id   AF-A0A9E0DCL6-F1
#
_cell.length_a   1.000
_cell.length_b   1.000
_cell.length_c   1.000
_cell.angle_alpha   90.00
_cell.angle_beta   90.00
_cell.angle_gamma   90.00
#
_symmetry.space_group_name_H-M   'P 1'
#
loop_
_entity.id
_entity.type
_entity.pdbx_description
1 polymer ?
#
loop_
_entity_poly.entity_id
_entity_poly.type
_entity_poly.pdbx_seq_one_letter_code
_entity_poly.pdbx_strand_id
1 'polypeptide(L)'
;MSTIEFEQQPALAMRKATIDGQDVIVEEQGRETAVLLNMKRYQELTQAADDRVWARFREARDVIYAATADIPEAEIAEMIEEAVQATRQAQR
;
A
#
# COMPACT_ATOMS: atom_id res chain seq x y z
N MET A 1 -21.59 1.76 -2.98
CA MET A 1 -20.94 2.86 -2.26
C MET A 1 -22.01 3.89 -1.95
N SER A 2 -22.12 4.35 -0.70
CA SER A 2 -23.14 5.32 -0.30
C SER A 2 -22.51 6.53 0.36
N THR A 3 -22.98 7.72 0.01
CA THR A 3 -22.48 9.00 0.53
C THR A 3 -23.44 9.55 1.57
N ILE A 4 -22.93 10.02 2.72
CA ILE A 4 -23.72 10.58 3.82
C ILE A 4 -23.01 11.80 4.40
N GLU A 5 -23.76 12.88 4.59
CA GLU A 5 -23.35 14.01 5.41
C GLU A 5 -23.42 13.60 6.89
N PHE A 6 -22.25 13.37 7.50
CA PHE A 6 -22.17 12.64 8.77
C PHE A 6 -22.79 13.41 9.94
N GLU A 7 -22.74 14.75 9.93
CA GLU A 7 -23.36 15.59 10.95
C GLU A 7 -24.88 15.39 11.04
N GLN A 8 -25.52 15.03 9.93
CA GLN A 8 -26.98 14.91 9.86
C GLN A 8 -27.47 13.49 10.23
N GLN A 9 -26.68 12.45 9.94
CA GLN A 9 -27.14 11.06 10.05
C GLN A 9 -26.05 10.07 10.54
N PRO A 10 -25.40 10.32 11.70
CA PRO A 10 -24.26 9.51 12.14
C PRO A 10 -24.65 8.05 12.46
N ALA A 11 -25.83 7.85 13.07
CA ALA A 11 -26.33 6.50 13.37
C ALA A 11 -26.61 5.67 12.11
N LEU A 12 -27.10 6.31 11.04
CA LEU A 12 -27.35 5.62 9.76
C LEU A 12 -26.05 5.25 9.07
N ALA A 13 -25.06 6.15 9.06
CA ALA A 13 -23.73 5.91 8.51
C ALA A 13 -23.07 4.72 9.22
N MET A 14 -23.10 4.71 10.56
CA MET A 14 -22.57 3.60 11.35
C MET A 14 -23.29 2.29 11.08
N ARG A 15 -24.64 2.28 11.00
CA ARG A 15 -25.41 1.07 10.70
C ARG A 15 -25.05 0.50 9.32
N LYS A 16 -24.99 1.35 8.29
CA LYS A 16 -24.63 0.93 6.93
C LYS A 16 -23.22 0.36 6.86
N ALA A 17 -22.26 1.02 7.51
CA ALA A 17 -20.88 0.55 7.55
C ALA A 17 -20.77 -0.79 8.30
N THR A 18 -21.33 -0.88 9.50
CA THR A 18 -21.08 -2.02 10.41
C THR A 18 -22.02 -3.21 10.22
N ILE A 19 -23.33 -2.96 10.08
CA ILE A 19 -24.35 -4.02 9.98
C ILE A 19 -24.55 -4.42 8.52
N ASP A 20 -24.77 -3.43 7.64
CA ASP A 20 -25.06 -3.70 6.23
C ASP A 20 -23.77 -3.98 5.42
N GLY A 21 -22.61 -3.73 6.03
CA GLY A 21 -21.29 -3.97 5.45
C GLY A 21 -20.97 -3.11 4.23
N GLN A 22 -21.60 -1.95 4.12
CA GLN A 22 -21.43 -1.04 2.99
C GLN A 22 -20.32 -0.02 3.25
N ASP A 23 -19.51 0.25 2.23
CA ASP A 23 -18.56 1.36 2.28
C ASP A 23 -19.34 2.69 2.25
N VAL A 24 -19.19 3.49 3.31
CA VAL A 24 -19.86 4.78 3.47
C VAL A 24 -18.85 5.92 3.34
N ILE A 25 -19.04 6.79 2.36
CA ILE A 25 -18.27 8.04 2.27
C ILE A 25 -18.92 9.05 3.19
N VAL A 26 -18.11 9.62 4.07
CA VAL A 26 -18.48 10.73 4.94
C VAL A 26 -18.09 12.02 4.24
N GLU A 27 -19.08 12.89 4.08
CA GLU A 27 -18.88 14.25 3.59
C GLU A 27 -19.05 15.27 4.71
N GLU A 28 -18.22 16.32 4.66
CA GLU A 28 -18.35 17.53 5.45
C GLU A 28 -18.39 18.72 4.48
N GLN A 29 -19.48 19.49 4.51
CA GLN A 29 -19.70 20.65 3.61
C GLN A 29 -19.54 20.31 2.11
N GLY A 30 -20.01 19.12 1.70
CA GLY A 30 -19.92 18.64 0.32
C GLY A 30 -18.52 18.20 -0.13
N ARG A 31 -17.60 17.97 0.81
CA ARG A 31 -16.28 17.39 0.53
C ARG A 31 -16.15 16.03 1.21
N GLU A 32 -15.67 15.05 0.47
CA GLU A 32 -15.33 13.73 1.03
C GLU A 32 -14.16 13.86 2.01
N THR A 33 -14.38 13.52 3.28
CA THR A 33 -13.36 13.65 4.34
C THR A 33 -12.91 12.30 4.89
N ALA A 34 -13.79 11.29 4.87
CA ALA A 34 -13.47 9.96 5.37
C ALA A 34 -14.30 8.87 4.69
N VAL A 35 -13.85 7.61 4.83
CA VAL A 35 -14.62 6.43 4.44
C VAL A 35 -14.77 5.53 5.65
N LEU A 36 -16.00 5.19 6.00
CA LEU A 36 -16.33 4.21 7.02
C LEU A 36 -16.45 2.84 6.37
N LEU A 37 -15.67 1.90 6.89
CA LEU A 37 -15.64 0.51 6.48
C LEU A 37 -16.00 -0.37 7.68
N ASN A 38 -16.59 -1.54 7.44
CA ASN A 38 -16.53 -2.58 8.48
C ASN A 38 -15.09 -3.08 8.65
N MET A 39 -14.80 -3.62 9.83
CA MET A 39 -13.45 -4.11 10.17
C MET A 39 -12.97 -5.21 9.22
N LYS A 40 -13.86 -6.12 8.80
CA LYS A 40 -13.51 -7.21 7.88
C LYS A 40 -13.03 -6.66 6.53
N ARG A 41 -13.76 -5.71 5.97
CA ARG A 41 -13.47 -5.05 4.70
C ARG A 41 -12.17 -4.26 4.77
N TYR A 42 -11.95 -3.56 5.88
CA TYR A 42 -10.68 -2.89 6.15
C TYR A 42 -9.51 -3.89 6.13
N GLN A 43 -9.62 -5.02 6.84
CA GLN A 43 -8.60 -6.06 6.85
C GLN A 43 -8.35 -6.68 5.46
N GLU A 44 -9.40 -6.96 4.69
CA GLU A 44 -9.30 -7.45 3.31
C GLU A 44 -8.52 -6.48 2.42
N LEU A 45 -8.80 -5.18 2.52
CA LEU A 45 -8.13 -4.15 1.72
C LEU A 45 -6.66 -4.01 2.10
N THR A 46 -6.35 -4.01 3.40
CA THR A 46 -4.96 -3.94 3.88
C THR A 46 -4.17 -5.18 3.45
N GLN A 47 -4.74 -6.38 3.60
CA GLN A 47 -4.09 -7.60 3.15
C GLN A 47 -3.84 -7.60 1.63
N ALA A 48 -4.82 -7.17 0.84
CA ALA A 48 -4.67 -7.09 -0.61
C ALA A 48 -3.60 -6.05 -1.03
N ALA A 49 -3.48 -4.95 -0.29
CA ALA A 49 -2.43 -3.97 -0.50
C ALA A 49 -1.04 -4.55 -0.21
N ASP A 50 -0.90 -5.25 0.92
CA ASP A 50 0.35 -5.91 1.31
C ASP A 50 0.74 -7.01 0.29
N ASP A 51 -0.21 -7.85 -0.11
CA ASP A 51 0.00 -8.91 -1.10
C ASP A 51 0.49 -8.33 -2.43
N ARG A 52 -0.06 -7.18 -2.85
CA ARG A 52 0.37 -6.48 -4.07
C ARG A 52 1.79 -5.94 -3.95
N VAL A 53 2.16 -5.40 -2.79
CA VAL A 53 3.53 -4.95 -2.53
C VAL A 53 4.49 -6.14 -2.58
N TRP A 54 4.16 -7.23 -1.91
CA TRP A 54 4.95 -8.46 -1.93
C TRP A 54 5.09 -9.07 -3.33
N ALA A 55 4.02 -9.05 -4.13
CA ALA A 55 4.07 -9.52 -5.51
C ALA A 55 5.07 -8.72 -6.35
N ARG A 56 5.06 -7.39 -6.22
CA ARG A 56 6.01 -6.50 -6.91
C ARG A 56 7.46 -6.72 -6.45
N PHE A 57 7.67 -6.90 -5.15
CA PHE A 57 9.00 -7.22 -4.62
C PHE A 57 9.50 -8.55 -5.16
N ARG A 58 8.65 -9.56 -5.23
CA ARG A 58 9.01 -10.87 -5.79
C ARG A 58 9.36 -10.77 -7.27
N GLU A 59 8.55 -10.06 -8.06
CA GLU A 59 8.81 -9.83 -9.48
C GLU A 59 10.15 -9.09 -9.70
N ALA A 60 10.40 -8.01 -8.96
CA ALA A 60 11.66 -7.27 -9.04
C ALA A 60 12.85 -8.15 -8.65
N ARG A 61 12.70 -8.96 -7.60
CA ARG A 61 13.71 -9.91 -7.15
C ARG A 61 14.02 -10.94 -8.23
N ASP A 62 13.00 -11.52 -8.85
CA ASP A 62 13.15 -12.55 -9.89
C ASP A 62 13.83 -11.96 -11.15
N VAL A 63 13.53 -10.70 -11.51
CA VAL A 63 14.22 -9.96 -12.58
C VAL A 63 15.70 -9.75 -12.26
N ILE A 64 16.02 -9.33 -11.03
CA ILE A 64 17.42 -9.13 -10.60
C ILE A 64 18.17 -10.47 -10.62
N TYR A 65 17.61 -11.53 -10.04
CA TYR A 65 18.24 -12.85 -10.06
C TYR A 65 18.49 -13.36 -11.48
N ALA A 66 17.54 -13.17 -12.40
CA ALA A 66 17.71 -13.54 -13.79
C ALA A 66 18.82 -12.73 -14.46
N ALA A 67 18.91 -11.43 -14.18
CA ALA A 67 19.95 -10.55 -14.74
C ALA A 67 21.35 -10.83 -14.18
N THR A 68 21.45 -11.33 -12.94
CA THR A 68 22.71 -11.63 -12.28
C THR A 68 23.06 -13.11 -12.24
N ALA A 69 22.29 -13.97 -12.93
CA ALA A 69 22.44 -15.43 -12.85
C ALA A 69 23.83 -15.92 -13.26
N ASP A 70 24.45 -15.25 -14.24
CA ASP A 70 25.76 -15.59 -14.78
C ASP A 70 26.91 -14.75 -14.19
N ILE A 71 26.61 -13.88 -13.22
CA ILE A 71 27.60 -13.01 -12.57
C ILE A 71 28.10 -13.71 -11.29
N PRO A 72 29.42 -13.88 -11.10
CA PRO A 72 29.97 -14.39 -9.86
C PRO A 72 29.58 -13.54 -8.65
N GLU A 73 29.28 -14.18 -7.52
CA GLU A 73 28.86 -13.48 -6.28
C GLU A 73 29.89 -12.44 -5.81
N ALA A 74 31.18 -12.72 -5.98
CA ALA A 74 32.26 -11.78 -5.64
C ALA A 74 32.20 -10.48 -6.47
N GLU A 75 31.85 -10.59 -7.75
CA GLU A 75 31.74 -9.44 -8.66
C GLU A 75 30.49 -8.61 -8.33
N ILE A 76 29.37 -9.26 -7.99
CA ILE A 76 28.17 -8.58 -7.48
C ILE A 76 28.49 -7.79 -6.20
N ALA A 77 29.25 -8.38 -5.28
CA ALA A 77 29.62 -7.73 -4.02
C ALA A 77 30.50 -6.48 -4.25
N GLU A 78 31.45 -6.56 -5.17
CA GLU A 78 32.31 -5.43 -5.56
C GLU A 78 31.48 -4.29 -6.18
N MET A 79 30.57 -4.61 -7.11
CA MET A 79 29.66 -3.61 -7.71
C MET A 79 28.78 -2.90 -6.68
N ILE A 80 28.29 -3.62 -5.67
CA ILE A 80 27.51 -3.03 -4.57
C ILE A 80 28.37 -2.09 -3.74
N GLU A 81 29.59 -2.50 -3.39
CA GLU A 81 30.51 -1.68 -2.59
C GLU A 81 30.88 -0.39 -3.31
N GLU A 82 31.20 -0.47 -4.61
CA GLU A 82 31.46 0.71 -5.45
C GLU A 82 30.26 1.67 -5.50
N ALA A 83 29.05 1.16 -5.70
CA ALA A 83 27.84 1.97 -5.76
C ALA A 83 27.53 2.67 -4.41
N VAL A 84 27.76 1.98 -3.29
CA VAL A 84 27.60 2.54 -1.94
C VAL A 84 28.62 3.66 -1.69
N GLN A 85 29.88 3.46 -2.09
CA GLN A 85 30.92 4.49 -1.94
C GLN A 85 30.65 5.71 -2.83
N ALA A 86 30.21 5.51 -4.06
CA ALA A 86 29.83 6.60 -4.97
C ALA A 86 28.68 7.45 -4.40
N THR A 87 27.66 6.81 -3.82
CA THR A 87 26.53 7.52 -3.18
C THR A 87 27.00 8.35 -1.98
N ARG A 88 27.92 7.82 -1.15
CA ARG A 88 28.48 8.54 -0.01
C ARG A 88 29.35 9.73 -0.41
N GLN A 89 30.05 9.65 -1.54
CA GLN A 89 30.84 10.76 -2.08
C GLN A 89 29.95 11.86 -2.67
N ALA A 90 28.83 11.50 -3.32
CA ALA A 90 27.89 12.45 -3.90
C ALA A 90 27.08 13.26 -2.87
N GLN A 91 27.04 12.83 -1.61
CA GLN A 91 26.35 13.51 -0.51
C GLN A 91 27.26 14.45 0.32
N ARG A 92 28.54 14.57 -0.06
CA ARG A 92 29.50 15.50 0.53
C ARG A 92 29.70 16.72 -0.37
#